data_AF-A0A382X5N1-F1
#
_entry.id   AF-A0A382X5N1-F1
#
_cell.length_a   1.000
_cell.length_b   1.000
_cell.length_c   1.000
_cell.angle_alpha   90.00
_cell.angle_beta   90.00
_cell.angle_gamma   90.00
#
_symmetry.space_group_name_H-M   'P 1'
#
loop_
_entity.id
_entity.type
_entity.pdbx_description
1 polymer ?
#
loop_
_entity_poly.entity_id
_entity_poly.type
_entity_poly.pdbx_seq_one_letter_code
_entity_poly.pdbx_strand_id
1 'polypeptide(L)'
;MNCSLIICTYKWPEALNLVLSSVACQSTFPDEVIIADDGSGDVTKKLIEEYKKNISIPIIHSWQKDDGCRIPHSRNRAIAKSKYEYIIMIDGDTVLHQDFIKDHIRHAKKG
;
A
#
# COMPACT_ATOMS: atom_id res chain seq x y z
N MET A 1 8.50 -6.07 -15.15
CA MET A 1 7.72 -6.99 -14.30
C MET A 1 6.68 -6.15 -13.60
N ASN A 2 5.42 -6.58 -13.60
CA ASN A 2 4.36 -5.83 -12.95
C ASN A 2 4.33 -6.18 -11.46
N CYS A 3 3.96 -5.22 -10.61
CA CYS A 3 3.95 -5.42 -9.16
C CYS A 3 2.77 -4.76 -8.45
N SER A 4 2.36 -5.40 -7.35
CA SER A 4 1.40 -4.85 -6.39
C SER A 4 2.16 -4.35 -5.17
N LEU A 5 1.99 -3.08 -4.80
CA LEU A 5 2.49 -2.54 -3.53
C LEU A 5 1.41 -2.66 -2.46
N ILE A 6 1.68 -3.42 -1.40
CA ILE A 6 0.80 -3.54 -0.23
C ILE A 6 1.35 -2.68 0.91
N ILE A 7 0.51 -1.81 1.47
CA ILE A 7 0.85 -0.93 2.59
C ILE A 7 -0.04 -1.29 3.79
N CYS A 8 0.57 -1.72 4.89
CA CYS A 8 -0.16 -2.15 6.10
C CYS A 8 -0.40 -0.99 7.05
N THR A 9 -1.65 -0.66 7.39
CA THR A 9 -1.94 0.47 8.28
C THR A 9 -2.94 0.11 9.37
N TYR A 10 -2.80 0.76 10.52
CA TYR A 10 -3.72 0.68 11.64
C TYR A 10 -3.72 1.99 12.42
N LYS A 11 -4.82 2.75 12.31
CA LYS A 11 -5.13 3.95 13.11
C LYS A 11 -4.03 5.02 13.16
N TRP A 12 -3.25 5.17 12.08
CA TRP A 12 -2.20 6.20 11.99
C TRP A 12 -2.22 6.92 10.63
N PRO A 13 -3.22 7.76 10.37
CA PRO A 13 -3.39 8.44 9.07
C PRO A 13 -2.22 9.38 8.73
N GLU A 14 -1.56 10.00 9.72
CA GLU A 14 -0.44 10.92 9.50
C GLU A 14 0.77 10.19 8.91
N ALA A 15 1.11 9.01 9.45
CA ALA A 15 2.17 8.17 8.91
C ALA A 15 1.82 7.68 7.50
N LEU A 16 0.58 7.20 7.31
CA LEU A 16 0.11 6.75 6.00
C LEU A 16 0.19 7.86 4.94
N ASN A 17 -0.09 9.11 5.31
CA ASN A 17 0.01 10.24 4.40
C ASN A 17 1.45 10.46 3.91
N LEU A 18 2.45 10.30 4.79
CA LEU A 18 3.87 10.40 4.41
C LEU A 18 4.29 9.24 3.50
N VAL A 19 3.82 8.02 3.79
CA VAL A 19 4.09 6.87 2.92
C VAL A 19 3.47 7.07 1.54
N LEU A 20 2.20 7.45 1.46
CA LEU A 20 1.51 7.70 0.18
C LEU A 20 2.14 8.87 -0.59
N SER A 21 2.59 9.92 0.09
CA SER A 21 3.40 10.98 -0.52
C SER A 21 4.68 10.42 -1.16
N SER A 22 5.40 9.52 -0.48
CA SER A 22 6.62 8.90 -1.02
C SER A 22 6.35 7.96 -2.20
N VAL A 23 5.17 7.32 -2.23
CA VAL A 23 4.71 6.50 -3.36
C VAL A 23 4.43 7.38 -4.58
N ALA A 24 3.80 8.55 -4.38
CA ALA A 24 3.54 9.52 -5.43
C ALA A 24 4.84 10.13 -6.02
N CYS A 25 5.95 10.08 -5.28
CA CYS A 25 7.26 10.56 -5.72
C CYS A 25 8.17 9.48 -6.32
N GLN A 26 7.71 8.23 -6.51
CA GLN A 26 8.55 7.18 -7.08
C GLN A 26 8.98 7.50 -8.52
N SER A 27 10.21 7.14 -8.89
CA SER A 27 10.71 7.23 -10.28
C SER A 27 10.12 6.16 -11.20
N THR A 28 9.61 5.08 -10.62
CA THR A 28 8.85 4.02 -11.29
C THR A 28 7.68 3.65 -10.39
N PHE A 29 6.46 3.73 -10.89
CA PHE A 29 5.27 3.44 -10.09
C PHE A 29 5.00 1.93 -10.02
N PRO A 30 4.42 1.45 -8.90
CA PRO A 30 3.80 0.13 -8.90
C PRO A 30 2.55 0.15 -9.79
N ASP A 31 2.15 -1.02 -10.29
CA ASP A 31 0.97 -1.14 -11.14
C ASP A 31 -0.34 -1.01 -10.36
N GLU A 32 -0.31 -1.27 -9.06
CA GLU A 32 -1.39 -1.00 -8.11
C GLU A 32 -0.86 -0.83 -6.69
N VAL A 33 -1.63 -0.14 -5.86
CA VAL A 33 -1.39 0.01 -4.42
C VAL A 33 -2.59 -0.55 -3.66
N ILE A 34 -2.35 -1.41 -2.68
CA ILE A 34 -3.38 -1.98 -1.82
C ILE A 34 -3.11 -1.56 -0.38
N ILE A 35 -4.02 -0.80 0.19
CA ILE A 35 -3.95 -0.42 1.61
C ILE A 35 -4.60 -1.52 2.43
N ALA A 36 -3.79 -2.32 3.10
CA ALA A 36 -4.22 -3.33 4.06
C ALA A 36 -4.55 -2.64 5.40
N ASP A 37 -5.81 -2.25 5.56
CA ASP A 37 -6.27 -1.42 6.69
C ASP A 37 -7.01 -2.26 7.73
N ASP A 38 -6.40 -2.41 8.90
CA ASP A 38 -6.89 -3.21 10.02
C ASP A 38 -7.87 -2.46 10.93
N GLY A 39 -8.89 -1.82 10.36
CA GLY A 39 -9.94 -1.17 11.14
C GLY A 39 -9.64 0.27 11.52
N SER A 40 -8.93 1.02 10.67
CA SER A 40 -8.84 2.48 10.82
C SER A 40 -10.19 3.15 10.58
N GLY A 41 -10.34 4.36 11.14
CA GLY A 41 -11.57 5.15 11.07
C GLY A 41 -11.69 6.03 9.82
N ASP A 42 -12.67 6.93 9.86
CA ASP A 42 -13.04 7.78 8.72
C ASP A 42 -11.92 8.72 8.25
N VAL A 43 -11.00 9.13 9.14
CA VAL A 43 -9.86 9.99 8.77
C VAL A 43 -8.96 9.27 7.76
N THR A 44 -8.56 8.03 8.06
CA THR A 44 -7.75 7.20 7.15
C THR A 44 -8.50 6.91 5.86
N LYS A 45 -9.80 6.62 5.92
CA LYS A 45 -10.63 6.39 4.74
C LYS A 45 -10.65 7.62 3.82
N LYS A 46 -10.91 8.81 4.37
CA LYS A 46 -10.94 10.06 3.59
C LYS A 46 -9.59 10.35 2.94
N LEU A 47 -8.49 10.19 3.68
CA LEU A 47 -7.13 10.30 3.16
C LEU A 47 -6.93 9.40 1.93
N ILE A 48 -7.28 8.11 2.02
CA ILE A 48 -7.12 7.17 0.90
C ILE A 48 -7.99 7.57 -0.30
N GLU A 49 -9.22 8.04 -0.07
CA GLU A 49 -10.10 8.53 -1.14
C GLU A 49 -9.59 9.80 -1.82
N GLU A 50 -8.85 10.66 -1.11
CA GLU A 50 -8.18 11.82 -1.70
C GLU A 50 -7.03 11.37 -2.62
N TYR A 51 -6.18 10.44 -2.16
CA TYR A 51 -5.11 9.91 -3.00
C TYR A 51 -5.65 9.21 -4.25
N LYS A 52 -6.73 8.42 -4.14
CA LYS A 52 -7.39 7.79 -5.30
C LYS A 52 -7.78 8.77 -6.40
N LYS A 53 -8.09 10.03 -6.06
CA LYS A 53 -8.46 11.08 -7.03
C LYS A 53 -7.25 11.79 -7.62
N ASN A 54 -6.15 11.85 -6.86
CA ASN A 54 -5.00 12.70 -7.16
C ASN A 54 -3.84 11.96 -7.83
N ILE A 55 -3.75 10.63 -7.67
CA ILE A 55 -2.70 9.83 -8.31
C ILE A 55 -3.29 8.90 -9.37
N SER A 56 -2.54 8.69 -10.46
CA SER A 56 -2.95 7.80 -11.57
C SER A 56 -2.84 6.31 -11.24
N ILE A 57 -2.18 5.97 -10.13
CA ILE A 57 -1.98 4.59 -9.68
C ILE A 57 -3.31 4.07 -9.09
N PRO A 58 -3.81 2.91 -9.52
CA PRO A 58 -4.98 2.29 -8.90
C PRO A 58 -4.72 2.01 -7.42
N ILE A 59 -5.51 2.64 -6.53
CA ILE A 59 -5.48 2.35 -5.10
C ILE A 59 -6.71 1.54 -4.70
N ILE A 60 -6.48 0.42 -4.01
CA ILE A 60 -7.52 -0.43 -3.43
C ILE A 60 -7.47 -0.29 -1.91
N HIS A 61 -8.57 0.14 -1.31
CA HIS A 61 -8.70 0.16 0.16
C HIS A 61 -9.22 -1.20 0.64
N SER A 62 -8.32 -2.04 1.15
CA SER A 62 -8.67 -3.32 1.75
C SER A 62 -8.91 -3.16 3.25
N TRP A 63 -10.06 -2.60 3.58
CA TRP A 63 -10.50 -2.43 4.97
C TRP A 63 -11.13 -3.69 5.55
N GLN A 64 -10.93 -3.90 6.85
CA GLN A 64 -11.67 -4.84 7.67
C GLN A 64 -12.14 -4.17 8.96
N LYS A 65 -13.18 -4.74 9.59
CA LYS A 65 -13.68 -4.23 10.87
C LYS A 65 -12.58 -4.33 11.94
N ASP A 66 -12.49 -3.29 12.78
CA ASP A 66 -11.68 -3.31 13.99
C ASP A 66 -12.26 -4.30 15.01
N ASP A 67 -11.44 -5.26 15.41
CA ASP A 67 -11.78 -6.35 16.33
C ASP A 67 -10.46 -6.83 17.00
N GLY A 68 -9.71 -5.84 17.49
CA GLY A 68 -8.34 -6.01 17.93
C GLY A 68 -7.34 -6.03 16.76
N CYS A 69 -6.06 -6.04 17.11
CA CYS A 69 -4.97 -6.06 16.14
C CYS A 69 -4.92 -7.40 15.41
N ARG A 70 -5.27 -7.38 14.13
CA ARG A 70 -5.31 -8.50 13.19
C ARG A 70 -4.60 -8.16 11.88
N ILE A 71 -3.48 -7.44 11.99
CA ILE A 71 -2.59 -7.09 10.87
C ILE A 71 -2.29 -8.30 9.96
N PRO A 72 -1.99 -9.52 10.45
CA PRO A 72 -1.77 -10.67 9.57
C PRO A 72 -3.01 -11.03 8.72
N HIS A 73 -4.22 -10.91 9.28
CA HIS A 73 -5.45 -11.13 8.53
C HIS A 73 -5.67 -10.06 7.46
N SER A 74 -5.41 -8.78 7.82
CA SER A 74 -5.50 -7.67 6.88
C SER A 74 -4.52 -7.83 5.71
N ARG A 75 -3.27 -8.22 6.00
CA ARG A 75 -2.24 -8.56 5.01
C ARG A 75 -2.70 -9.66 4.05
N ASN A 76 -3.19 -10.78 4.58
CA ASN A 76 -3.66 -11.90 3.75
C ASN A 76 -4.84 -11.50 2.85
N ARG A 77 -5.76 -10.66 3.34
CA ARG A 77 -6.85 -10.11 2.52
C ARG A 77 -6.32 -9.22 1.39
N ALA A 78 -5.29 -8.41 1.65
CA ALA A 78 -4.67 -7.57 0.63
C ALA A 78 -3.92 -8.41 -0.42
N ILE A 79 -3.18 -9.44 0.01
CA ILE A 79 -2.52 -10.40 -0.90
C ILE A 79 -3.56 -11.08 -1.80
N ALA A 80 -4.68 -11.56 -1.23
CA ALA A 80 -5.74 -12.19 -2.01
C ALA A 80 -6.44 -11.24 -3.00
N LYS A 81 -6.33 -9.92 -2.80
CA LYS A 81 -6.85 -8.90 -3.71
C LYS A 81 -5.83 -8.45 -4.75
N SER A 82 -4.56 -8.81 -4.59
CA SER A 82 -3.51 -8.42 -5.53
C SER A 82 -3.70 -9.08 -6.89
N LYS A 83 -3.43 -8.31 -7.94
CA LYS A 83 -3.55 -8.73 -9.32
C LYS A 83 -2.25 -9.29 -9.88
N TYR A 84 -1.10 -8.88 -9.34
CA TYR A 84 0.21 -9.20 -9.89
C TYR A 84 0.98 -10.17 -9.00
N GLU A 85 1.77 -11.05 -9.64
CA GLU A 85 2.51 -12.11 -8.93
C GLU A 85 3.64 -11.57 -8.06
N TYR A 86 4.23 -10.41 -8.41
CA TYR A 86 5.28 -9.79 -7.61
C TYR A 86 4.68 -8.80 -6.62
N ILE A 87 4.65 -9.19 -5.35
CA ILE A 87 4.11 -8.39 -4.25
C ILE A 87 5.25 -7.76 -3.47
N ILE A 88 5.22 -6.43 -3.35
CA ILE A 88 6.09 -5.67 -2.46
C ILE A 88 5.22 -5.26 -1.28
N MET A 89 5.60 -5.63 -0.05
CA MET A 89 4.81 -5.33 1.15
C MET A 89 5.63 -4.49 2.11
N ILE A 90 5.04 -3.38 2.58
CA ILE A 90 5.64 -2.44 3.52
C ILE A 90 4.68 -2.12 4.67
N ASP A 91 5.23 -1.57 5.74
CA ASP A 91 4.44 -1.04 6.85
C ASP A 91 4.02 0.41 6.59
N GLY A 92 2.94 0.84 7.23
CA GLY A 92 2.27 2.13 7.02
C GLY A 92 3.01 3.33 7.60
N ASP A 93 4.20 3.11 8.14
CA ASP A 93 5.16 4.07 8.66
C ASP A 93 6.51 4.02 7.91
N THR A 94 6.58 3.30 6.78
CA THR A 94 7.80 3.17 5.96
C THR A 94 7.79 4.14 4.79
N VAL A 95 8.50 5.27 4.91
CA VAL A 95 8.72 6.23 3.82
C VAL A 95 9.70 5.64 2.80
N LEU A 96 9.33 5.65 1.52
CA LEU A 96 10.09 5.02 0.45
C LEU A 96 11.13 5.97 -0.15
N HIS A 97 12.32 5.43 -0.44
CA HIS A 97 13.28 6.10 -1.31
C HIS A 97 12.70 6.24 -2.73
N GLN A 98 13.06 7.29 -3.47
CA GLN A 98 12.52 7.59 -4.80
C GLN A 98 12.64 6.41 -5.80
N ASP A 99 13.71 5.62 -5.70
CA ASP A 99 14.00 4.47 -6.58
C ASP A 99 13.58 3.11 -5.99
N PHE A 100 12.84 3.09 -4.87
CA PHE A 100 12.51 1.85 -4.15
C PHE A 100 11.80 0.82 -5.04
N ILE A 101 10.74 1.22 -5.75
CA ILE A 101 9.99 0.30 -6.64
C ILE A 101 10.82 -0.10 -7.85
N LYS A 102 11.56 0.85 -8.44
CA LYS A 102 12.45 0.62 -9.57
C LYS A 102 13.50 -0.45 -9.24
N ASP A 103 14.13 -0.35 -8.07
CA ASP A 103 15.15 -1.30 -7.64
C ASP A 103 14.55 -2.68 -7.35
N HIS A 104 13.36 -2.75 -6.75
CA HIS A 104 12.63 -3.99 -6.58
C HIS A 104 12.34 -4.68 -7.91
N ILE A 105 11.88 -3.94 -8.93
CA ILE A 105 11.58 -4.48 -10.27
C ILE A 105 12.87 -4.91 -10.98
N ARG A 106 13.93 -4.10 -10.90
CA ARG A 106 15.22 -4.34 -11.57
C ARG A 106 15.89 -5.63 -11.09
N HIS A 107 15.79 -5.93 -9.80
CA HIS A 107 16.48 -7.07 -9.20
C HIS A 107 15.58 -8.30 -9.02
N ALA A 108 14.28 -8.19 -9.28
CA ALA A 108 13.36 -9.31 -9.24
C ALA A 108 13.79 -10.41 -10.22
N LYS A 109 13.74 -11.66 -9.75
CA LYS A 109 14.03 -12.86 -10.53
C LYS A 109 12.96 -13.89 -10.27
N LYS A 110 12.75 -14.78 -11.25
CA LYS A 110 11.89 -15.95 -11.04
C LYS A 110 12.54 -16.84 -9.96
N GLY A 111 11.74 -17.21 -8.96
CA GLY A 111 12.12 -18.18 -7.92
C GLY A 111 12.17 -19.61 -8.44
#